data_AF-A0A2N5G5Y4-F1
#
_entry.id   AF-A0A2N5G5Y4-F1
#
_cell.length_a   1.000
_cell.length_b   1.000
_cell.length_c   1.000
_cell.angle_alpha   90.00
_cell.angle_beta   90.00
_cell.angle_gamma   90.00
#
_symmetry.space_group_name_H-M   'P 1'
#
loop_
_entity.id
_entity.type
_entity.pdbx_description
1 polymer ?
#
loop_
_entity_poly.entity_id
_entity_poly.type
_entity_poly.pdbx_seq_one_letter_code
_entity_poly.pdbx_strand_id
1 'polypeptide(L)'
;MSNKFEIDPLLDFDLLKKLVVGIGEVSDITGVPTRKIRYWEEKGIIESEKEGEGTTRRYNYLNIKKILLIQELIEEGFTLDAAAKKVEDRMKNINEVFLKLANTASNKKDVE
;
A
#
# COMPACT_ATOMS: atom_id res chain seq x y z
N MET A 1 -4.25 33.10 -13.12
CA MET A 1 -4.35 32.36 -11.84
C MET A 1 -5.03 31.03 -12.14
N SER A 2 -4.25 29.98 -12.39
CA SER A 2 -4.79 28.63 -12.59
C SER A 2 -4.69 27.88 -11.27
N ASN A 3 -5.84 27.41 -10.81
CA ASN A 3 -6.11 27.00 -9.45
C ASN A 3 -5.71 25.52 -9.23
N LYS A 4 -4.86 25.30 -8.21
CA LYS A 4 -4.83 24.18 -7.25
C LYS A 4 -5.24 22.78 -7.74
N PHE A 5 -4.24 21.91 -7.95
CA PHE A 5 -4.31 20.44 -7.90
C PHE A 5 -5.68 19.83 -8.25
N GLU A 6 -6.03 19.78 -9.53
CA GLU A 6 -7.06 18.84 -9.98
C GLU A 6 -6.52 17.44 -9.70
N ILE A 7 -7.02 16.83 -8.62
CA ILE A 7 -6.97 15.39 -8.43
C ILE A 7 -7.58 14.81 -9.71
N ASP A 8 -6.87 13.89 -10.37
CA ASP A 8 -7.39 13.17 -11.53
C ASP A 8 -8.82 12.70 -11.20
N PRO A 9 -9.86 13.13 -11.92
CA PRO A 9 -11.24 12.75 -11.63
C PRO A 9 -11.46 11.22 -11.73
N LEU A 10 -10.49 10.47 -12.26
CA LEU A 10 -10.45 9.00 -12.25
C LEU A 10 -9.88 8.39 -10.96
N LEU A 11 -9.24 9.19 -10.10
CA LEU A 11 -8.69 8.75 -8.81
C LEU A 11 -9.71 8.96 -7.68
N ASP A 12 -10.60 7.99 -7.55
CA ASP A 12 -11.56 7.90 -6.44
C ASP A 12 -10.88 7.35 -5.17
N PHE A 13 -10.48 8.26 -4.27
CA PHE A 13 -9.88 7.90 -2.99
C PHE A 13 -10.82 7.12 -2.07
N ASP A 14 -12.13 7.34 -2.16
CA ASP A 14 -13.08 6.63 -1.32
C ASP A 14 -13.32 5.20 -1.81
N LEU A 15 -13.23 4.99 -3.13
CA LEU A 15 -13.14 3.65 -3.71
C LEU A 15 -11.86 2.93 -3.24
N LEU A 16 -10.69 3.59 -3.32
CA LEU A 16 -9.42 2.98 -2.89
C LEU A 16 -9.42 2.58 -1.41
N LYS A 17 -10.05 3.37 -0.54
CA LYS A 17 -10.20 3.02 0.89
C LYS A 17 -11.03 1.77 1.11
N LYS A 18 -11.99 1.49 0.23
CA LYS A 18 -12.91 0.34 0.31
C LYS A 18 -12.43 -0.85 -0.52
N LEU A 19 -11.39 -0.68 -1.34
CA LEU A 19 -10.87 -1.72 -2.21
C LEU A 19 -10.34 -2.88 -1.39
N VAL A 20 -11.00 -4.03 -1.52
CA VAL A 20 -10.62 -5.30 -0.91
C VAL A 20 -10.91 -6.39 -1.94
N VAL A 21 -9.88 -7.12 -2.37
CA VAL A 21 -10.01 -8.16 -3.41
C VAL A 21 -9.33 -9.46 -2.98
N GLY A 22 -9.75 -10.58 -3.56
CA GLY A 22 -9.22 -11.90 -3.24
C GLY A 22 -7.79 -12.10 -3.74
N ILE A 23 -7.11 -13.11 -3.18
CA ILE A 23 -5.73 -13.45 -3.58
C ILE A 23 -5.57 -13.76 -5.07
N GLY A 24 -6.62 -14.26 -5.73
CA GLY A 24 -6.63 -14.50 -7.17
C GLY A 24 -6.51 -13.20 -7.93
N GLU A 25 -7.40 -12.23 -7.65
CA GLU A 25 -7.34 -10.92 -8.28
C GLU A 25 -6.03 -10.19 -7.96
N VAL A 26 -5.48 -10.31 -6.74
CA VAL A 26 -4.17 -9.75 -6.42
C VAL A 26 -3.07 -10.37 -7.29
N SER A 27 -3.09 -11.68 -7.49
CA SER A 27 -2.13 -12.35 -8.37
C SER A 27 -2.23 -11.84 -9.81
N ASP A 28 -3.44 -11.64 -10.31
CA ASP A 28 -3.67 -11.14 -11.67
C ASP A 28 -3.22 -9.68 -11.82
N ILE A 29 -3.54 -8.83 -10.84
CA ILE A 29 -3.18 -7.40 -10.83
C ILE A 29 -1.66 -7.20 -10.71
N THR A 30 -1.01 -7.99 -9.84
CA THR A 30 0.41 -7.77 -9.49
C THR A 30 1.39 -8.64 -10.28
N GLY A 31 0.90 -9.65 -11.00
CA GLY A 31 1.73 -10.68 -11.62
C GLY A 31 2.45 -11.60 -10.62
N VAL A 32 2.26 -11.40 -9.31
CA VAL A 32 2.91 -12.20 -8.27
C VAL A 32 2.10 -13.47 -8.02
N PRO A 33 2.68 -14.67 -8.18
CA PRO A 33 1.93 -15.91 -7.98
C PRO A 33 1.32 -16.00 -6.58
N THR A 34 0.07 -16.47 -6.49
CA THR A 34 -0.66 -16.66 -5.22
C THR A 34 0.15 -17.38 -4.14
N ARG A 35 0.95 -18.39 -4.49
CA ARG A 35 1.86 -19.10 -3.56
C ARG A 35 2.87 -18.15 -2.91
N LYS A 36 3.44 -17.21 -3.68
CA LYS A 36 4.42 -16.24 -3.18
C LYS A 36 3.74 -15.23 -2.25
N ILE A 37 2.53 -14.78 -2.61
CA ILE A 37 1.70 -13.91 -1.75
C ILE A 37 1.40 -14.59 -0.40
N ARG A 38 0.95 -15.86 -0.40
CA ARG A 38 0.72 -16.62 0.85
C ARG A 38 1.98 -16.72 1.69
N TYR A 39 3.12 -16.99 1.05
CA TYR A 39 4.40 -17.06 1.74
C TYR A 39 4.82 -15.72 2.36
N TRP A 40 4.59 -14.60 1.66
CA TRP A 40 4.86 -13.26 2.20
C TRP A 40 3.95 -12.93 3.38
N GLU A 41 2.69 -13.36 3.34
CA GLU A 41 1.77 -13.24 4.48
C GLU A 41 2.20 -14.12 5.67
N GLU A 42 2.61 -15.36 5.43
CA GLU A 42 3.15 -16.24 6.48
C GLU A 42 4.41 -15.66 7.14
N LYS A 43 5.20 -14.90 6.38
CA LYS A 43 6.35 -14.14 6.88
C LYS A 43 5.97 -12.84 7.62
N GLY A 44 4.69 -12.47 7.66
CA GLY A 44 4.21 -11.23 8.28
C GLY A 44 4.56 -9.97 7.51
N ILE A 45 4.91 -10.09 6.22
CA ILE A 45 5.30 -8.94 5.37
C ILE A 45 4.05 -8.18 4.88
N ILE A 46 2.97 -8.93 4.66
CA ILE A 46 1.64 -8.45 4.31
C ILE A 46 0.62 -9.16 5.20
N GLU A 47 -0.57 -8.61 5.32
CA GLU A 47 -1.63 -9.18 6.17
C GLU A 47 -2.95 -9.17 5.41
N SER A 48 -3.66 -10.30 5.39
CA SER A 48 -5.00 -10.36 4.80
C SER A 48 -6.04 -9.79 5.76
N GLU A 49 -7.06 -9.14 5.18
CA GLU A 49 -8.28 -8.74 5.87
C GLU A 49 -9.10 -10.02 6.10
N LYS A 50 -8.77 -10.83 7.13
CA LYS A 50 -9.46 -12.10 7.37
C LYS A 50 -10.86 -11.86 7.93
N GLU A 51 -11.88 -12.47 7.31
CA GLU A 51 -13.26 -12.50 7.82
C GLU A 51 -13.55 -13.78 8.65
N GLY A 52 -12.53 -14.43 9.21
CA GLY A 52 -12.66 -15.66 10.03
C GLY A 52 -11.92 -16.89 9.46
N GLU A 53 -11.90 -17.98 10.22
CA GLU A 53 -11.28 -19.24 9.81
C GLU A 53 -11.96 -19.84 8.56
N GLY A 54 -11.16 -20.37 7.64
CA GLY A 54 -11.65 -20.99 6.40
C GLY A 54 -12.08 -20.03 5.29
N THR A 55 -11.99 -18.71 5.51
CA THR A 55 -12.33 -17.71 4.49
C THR A 55 -11.20 -17.52 3.46
N THR A 56 -11.58 -17.11 2.24
CA THR A 56 -10.60 -16.78 1.19
C THR A 56 -9.88 -15.50 1.57
N ARG A 57 -8.54 -15.52 1.52
CA ARG A 57 -7.70 -14.34 1.80
C ARG A 57 -8.07 -13.17 0.90
N ARG A 58 -8.23 -12.01 1.52
CA ARG A 58 -8.50 -10.75 0.84
C ARG A 58 -7.48 -9.70 1.24
N TYR A 59 -7.14 -8.81 0.33
CA TYR A 59 -6.11 -7.79 0.51
C TYR A 59 -6.64 -6.42 0.09
N ASN A 60 -6.37 -5.44 0.94
CA ASN A 60 -6.69 -4.05 0.66
C ASN A 60 -5.69 -3.40 -0.33
N TYR A 61 -5.98 -2.17 -0.73
CA TYR A 61 -5.08 -1.37 -1.58
C TYR A 61 -3.63 -1.29 -1.06
N LEU A 62 -3.44 -1.14 0.25
CA LEU A 62 -2.11 -1.00 0.84
C LEU A 62 -1.27 -2.27 0.67
N ASN A 63 -1.88 -3.42 0.89
CA ASN A 63 -1.26 -4.72 0.69
C ASN A 63 -0.89 -4.93 -0.78
N ILE A 64 -1.78 -4.61 -1.71
CA ILE A 64 -1.51 -4.72 -3.16
C ILE A 64 -0.32 -3.85 -3.53
N LYS A 65 -0.28 -2.61 -3.04
CA LYS A 65 0.85 -1.69 -3.27
C LYS A 65 2.16 -2.20 -2.67
N LYS A 66 2.13 -2.76 -1.46
CA LYS A 66 3.31 -3.40 -0.84
C LYS A 66 3.81 -4.55 -1.71
N ILE A 67 2.91 -5.42 -2.18
CA ILE A 67 3.25 -6.59 -3.02
C ILE A 67 3.97 -6.14 -4.29
N LEU A 68 3.44 -5.13 -5.00
CA LEU A 68 4.06 -4.57 -6.21
C LEU A 68 5.47 -4.07 -5.95
N LEU A 69 5.65 -3.20 -4.95
CA LEU A 69 6.95 -2.59 -4.65
C LEU A 69 7.99 -3.62 -4.19
N ILE A 70 7.55 -4.65 -3.45
CA ILE A 70 8.44 -5.76 -3.05
C ILE A 70 8.85 -6.58 -4.26
N GLN A 71 7.92 -6.86 -5.17
CA GLN A 71 8.20 -7.61 -6.40
C GLN A 71 9.21 -6.88 -7.27
N GLU A 72 9.06 -5.57 -7.49
CA GLU A 72 10.00 -4.73 -8.23
C GLU A 72 11.42 -4.83 -7.65
N LEU A 73 11.58 -4.69 -6.33
CA LEU A 73 12.89 -4.80 -5.68
C LEU A 73 13.47 -6.21 -5.79
N ILE A 74 12.64 -7.25 -5.75
CA ILE A 74 13.13 -8.62 -5.96
C ILE A 74 13.63 -8.81 -7.40
N GLU A 75 12.95 -8.21 -8.38
CA GLU A 75 13.38 -8.21 -9.79
C GLU A 75 14.69 -7.43 -10.00
N GLU A 76 14.93 -6.40 -9.19
CA GLU A 76 16.21 -5.68 -9.12
C GLU A 76 17.33 -6.47 -8.39
N GLY A 77 17.02 -7.65 -7.84
CA GLY A 77 18.00 -8.55 -7.21
C GLY A 77 18.09 -8.45 -5.68
N PHE A 78 17.18 -7.72 -5.02
CA PHE A 78 17.11 -7.73 -3.56
C PHE A 78 16.54 -9.05 -3.03
N THR A 79 16.99 -9.46 -1.84
CA THR A 79 16.33 -10.54 -1.09
C THR A 79 14.95 -10.07 -0.63
N LEU A 80 14.03 -11.02 -0.39
CA LEU A 80 12.70 -10.71 0.13
C LEU A 80 12.76 -9.85 1.40
N ASP A 81 13.61 -10.20 2.36
CA ASP A 81 13.72 -9.48 3.63
C ASP A 81 14.24 -8.05 3.42
N ALA A 82 15.21 -7.85 2.52
CA ALA A 82 15.74 -6.54 2.18
C ALA A 82 14.70 -5.68 1.44
N ALA A 83 13.96 -6.28 0.50
CA ALA A 83 12.88 -5.63 -0.22
C ALA A 83 11.75 -5.19 0.72
N ALA A 84 11.26 -6.11 1.56
CA ALA A 84 10.22 -5.84 2.55
C ALA A 84 10.61 -4.70 3.49
N LYS A 85 11.85 -4.73 4.01
CA LYS A 85 12.35 -3.67 4.90
C LYS A 85 12.43 -2.31 4.19
N LYS A 86 12.95 -2.26 2.96
CA LYS A 86 13.02 -1.02 2.17
C LYS A 86 11.64 -0.42 1.90
N VAL A 87 10.65 -1.24 1.57
CA VAL A 87 9.27 -0.79 1.34
C VAL A 87 8.67 -0.23 2.63
N GLU A 88 8.83 -0.93 3.75
CA GLU A 88 8.33 -0.49 5.05
C GLU A 88 8.98 0.84 5.49
N ASP A 89 10.29 0.97 5.37
CA ASP A 89 11.02 2.20 5.70
C ASP A 89 10.56 3.36 4.79
N ARG A 90 10.36 3.11 3.49
CA ARG A 90 9.82 4.13 2.56
C ARG A 90 8.43 4.59 2.95
N MET A 91 7.54 3.68 3.37
CA MET A 91 6.19 4.02 3.80
C MET A 91 6.19 4.86 5.09
N LYS A 92 7.04 4.51 6.07
CA LYS A 92 7.22 5.32 7.29
C LYS A 92 7.68 6.74 6.97
N ASN A 93 8.70 6.88 6.13
CA ASN A 93 9.22 8.19 5.72
C ASN A 93 8.13 9.05 5.06
N ILE A 94 7.32 8.45 4.17
CA ILE A 94 6.21 9.15 3.52
C ILE A 94 5.17 9.60 4.55
N ASN A 95 4.78 8.73 5.48
CA ASN A 95 3.83 9.07 6.54
C ASN A 95 4.34 10.22 7.43
N GLU A 96 5.62 10.20 7.82
CA GLU A 96 6.23 11.29 8.60
C GLU A 96 6.21 12.63 7.84
N VAL A 97 6.49 12.62 6.54
CA VAL A 97 6.41 13.82 5.70
C VAL A 97 4.97 14.36 5.67
N PHE A 98 3.98 13.49 5.46
CA PHE A 98 2.57 13.91 5.46
C PHE A 98 2.12 14.48 6.82
N LEU A 99 2.54 13.88 7.94
CA LEU A 99 2.24 14.39 9.27
C LEU A 99 2.85 15.78 9.49
N LYS A 100 4.10 16.00 9.06
CA LYS A 100 4.75 17.33 9.14
C LYS A 100 3.98 18.37 8.32
N LEU A 101 3.61 18.03 7.08
CA LEU A 101 2.84 18.91 6.20
C LEU A 101 1.46 19.26 6.79
N ALA A 102 0.75 18.28 7.35
CA ALA A 102 -0.55 18.51 7.97
C ALA A 102 -0.45 19.47 9.16
N ASN A 103 0.56 19.29 10.03
CA ASN A 103 0.79 20.17 11.18
C ASN A 103 1.17 21.60 10.77
N THR A 104 1.98 21.75 9.71
CA THR A 104 2.31 23.08 9.16
C THR A 104 1.09 23.79 8.57
N ALA A 105 0.18 23.05 7.93
CA ALA A 105 -1.06 23.61 7.37
C ALA A 105 -2.05 24.06 8.46
N SER A 106 -2.12 23.32 9.57
CA SER A 106 -2.98 23.66 10.73
C SER A 106 -2.48 24.90 11.47
N ASN A 107 -1.17 25.01 11.72
CA ASN A 107 -0.58 26.17 12.40
C ASN A 107 -0.75 27.51 11.66
N LYS A 108 -1.08 27.48 10.36
CA LYS A 108 -1.31 28.69 9.57
C LYS A 108 -2.74 29.25 9.71
N LYS A 109 -3.70 28.45 10.22
CA LYS A 109 -5.09 28.87 10.42
C LYS A 109 -5.36 29.56 11.77
N ASP A 110 -4.44 29.45 12.72
CA ASP A 110 -4.58 30.04 14.07
C ASP A 110 -3.86 31.41 14.20
N VAL A 111 -3.26 31.91 13.12
CA VAL A 111 -2.47 33.16 13.10
C VAL A 111 -3.06 34.21 12.14
N GLU A 112 -4.19 33.91 11.49
CA GLU A 112 -5.02 34.86 10.73
C GLU A 112 -6.38 35.02 11.40
#